data_AF-A0A645CNM4-F1
#
_entry.id   AF-A0A645CNM4-F1
#
_cell.length_a   1.000
_cell.length_b   1.000
_cell.length_c   1.000
_cell.angle_alpha   90.00
_cell.angle_beta   90.00
_cell.angle_gamma   90.00
#
_symmetry.space_group_name_H-M   'P 1'
#
loop_
_entity.id
_entity.type
_entity.pdbx_description
1 polymer ?
#
loop_
_entity_poly.entity_id
_entity_poly.type
_entity_poly.pdbx_seq_one_letter_code
_entity_poly.pdbx_strand_id
1 'polypeptide(L)'
;MIAYIKGANVNNKIIFLGDRYQLPPIDEAESYALNKDFLERTFNLKGNAYLLTEVKRQEDGSYILENATDIRKAIDRGEKSHPIKGTQNRNIYAAADKYSANVKKDGLENQVAIGVSHKANKFFNDLIRERIFGNAKKILEQGDLLMITQNWYRNGIQLYNGDHVELLSVDWNL
;
A
#
# COMPACT_ATOMS: atom_id res chain seq x y z
N MET A 1 -13.32 -12.73 -17.20
CA MET A 1 -13.80 -11.34 -17.41
C MET A 1 -13.88 -10.95 -18.89
N ILE A 2 -12.78 -10.90 -19.64
CA ILE A 2 -12.80 -10.44 -21.06
C ILE A 2 -13.77 -11.25 -21.94
N ALA A 3 -13.77 -12.58 -21.82
CA ALA A 3 -14.72 -13.44 -22.54
C ALA A 3 -16.19 -13.11 -22.22
N TYR A 4 -16.49 -12.79 -20.96
CA TYR A 4 -17.83 -12.39 -20.52
C TYR A 4 -18.25 -11.05 -21.16
N ILE A 5 -17.36 -10.06 -21.17
CA ILE A 5 -17.65 -8.75 -21.77
C ILE A 5 -17.94 -8.89 -23.27
N LYS A 6 -17.16 -9.71 -23.98
CA LYS A 6 -17.36 -10.01 -25.41
C LYS A 6 -18.66 -10.78 -25.68
N GLY A 7 -18.99 -11.74 -24.82
CA GLY A 7 -20.19 -12.57 -24.97
C GLY A 7 -21.49 -11.84 -24.64
N ALA A 8 -21.47 -10.86 -23.74
CA ALA A 8 -22.66 -10.11 -23.35
C ALA A 8 -23.12 -9.12 -24.43
N ASN A 9 -22.21 -8.36 -25.03
CA ASN A 9 -22.51 -7.44 -26.13
C ASN A 9 -21.22 -7.10 -26.91
N VAL A 10 -21.28 -7.27 -28.24
CA VAL A 10 -20.15 -7.01 -29.16
C VAL A 10 -19.74 -5.53 -29.23
N ASN A 11 -20.62 -4.61 -28.84
CA ASN A 11 -20.37 -3.16 -28.83
C ASN A 11 -19.79 -2.64 -27.51
N ASN A 12 -19.53 -3.52 -26.54
CA ASN A 12 -18.94 -3.12 -25.28
C ASN A 12 -17.54 -2.54 -25.48
N LYS A 13 -17.27 -1.42 -24.79
CA LYS A 13 -15.94 -0.82 -24.70
C LYS A 13 -15.38 -1.03 -23.31
N ILE A 14 -14.08 -1.25 -23.21
CA ILE A 14 -13.36 -1.40 -21.95
C ILE A 14 -12.31 -0.29 -21.90
N ILE A 15 -12.22 0.37 -20.75
CA ILE A 15 -11.15 1.32 -20.44
C ILE A 15 -10.35 0.72 -19.30
N PHE A 16 -9.07 0.45 -19.56
CA PHE A 16 -8.12 0.07 -18.51
C PHE A 16 -7.48 1.34 -17.97
N LEU A 17 -7.52 1.51 -16.66
CA LEU A 17 -6.94 2.64 -15.95
C LEU A 17 -6.14 2.12 -14.76
N GLY A 18 -4.91 2.58 -14.62
CA GLY A 18 -4.04 2.22 -13.52
C GLY A 18 -2.69 2.93 -13.61
N ASP A 19 -1.82 2.65 -12.65
CA ASP A 19 -0.46 3.20 -12.58
C ASP A 19 0.53 2.12 -13.03
N ARG A 20 1.26 2.39 -14.10
CA ARG A 20 2.29 1.49 -14.64
C ARG A 20 3.46 1.27 -13.67
N TYR A 21 3.68 2.23 -12.76
CA TYR A 21 4.80 2.21 -11.82
C TYR A 21 4.43 1.67 -10.44
N GLN A 22 3.20 1.15 -10.26
CA GLN A 22 2.87 0.35 -9.09
C GLN A 22 3.54 -1.03 -9.15
N LEU A 23 3.64 -1.68 -7.99
CA LEU A 23 4.11 -3.07 -7.94
C LEU A 23 3.22 -3.94 -8.85
N PRO A 24 3.82 -4.81 -9.67
CA PRO A 24 3.03 -5.72 -10.49
C PRO A 24 2.25 -6.68 -9.59
N PRO A 25 1.17 -7.29 -10.12
CA PRO A 25 0.52 -8.40 -9.44
C PRO A 25 1.53 -9.48 -9.02
N ILE A 26 1.21 -10.22 -7.96
CA ILE A 26 2.04 -11.34 -7.50
C ILE A 26 2.25 -12.31 -8.67
N ASP A 27 3.50 -12.73 -8.87
CA ASP A 27 3.95 -13.61 -9.96
C ASP A 27 3.88 -13.02 -11.39
N GLU A 28 3.63 -11.72 -11.53
CA GLU A 28 3.75 -11.00 -12.80
C GLU A 28 4.99 -10.10 -12.84
N ALA A 29 5.66 -10.04 -14.00
CA ALA A 29 6.82 -9.17 -14.19
C ALA A 29 6.43 -7.70 -14.44
N GLU A 30 5.23 -7.47 -14.95
CA GLU A 30 4.62 -6.18 -15.21
C GLU A 30 3.10 -6.30 -15.12
N SER A 31 2.37 -5.20 -15.01
CA SER A 31 0.90 -5.23 -15.01
C SER A 31 0.35 -5.54 -16.41
N TYR A 32 0.04 -6.80 -16.68
CA TYR A 32 -0.49 -7.23 -17.99
C TYR A 32 -1.81 -6.55 -18.37
N ALA A 33 -2.60 -6.11 -17.38
CA ALA A 33 -3.83 -5.35 -17.60
C ALA A 33 -3.61 -3.96 -18.23
N LEU A 34 -2.38 -3.42 -18.17
CA LEU A 34 -2.01 -2.12 -18.74
C LEU A 34 -1.05 -2.27 -19.93
N ASN A 35 -0.69 -3.51 -20.31
CA ASN A 35 0.18 -3.79 -21.43
C ASN A 35 -0.66 -3.99 -22.70
N LYS A 36 -0.58 -3.03 -23.63
CA LYS A 36 -1.32 -3.06 -24.89
C LYS A 36 -0.99 -4.31 -25.71
N ASP A 37 0.28 -4.61 -25.93
CA ASP A 37 0.72 -5.71 -26.79
C ASP A 37 0.24 -7.06 -26.24
N PHE A 38 0.25 -7.22 -24.92
CA PHE A 38 -0.31 -8.40 -24.25
C PHE A 38 -1.82 -8.52 -24.50
N LEU A 39 -2.58 -7.44 -24.32
CA LEU A 39 -4.03 -7.44 -24.52
C LEU A 39 -4.42 -7.72 -25.98
N GLU A 40 -3.68 -7.17 -26.94
CA GLU A 40 -3.90 -7.41 -28.37
C GLU A 40 -3.57 -8.85 -28.76
N ARG A 41 -2.39 -9.35 -28.37
CA ARG A 41 -1.94 -10.72 -28.72
C ARG A 41 -2.77 -11.81 -28.06
N THR A 42 -3.13 -11.64 -26.78
CA THR A 42 -3.77 -12.69 -25.99
C THR A 42 -5.29 -12.68 -26.16
N PHE A 43 -5.91 -11.49 -26.29
CA PHE A 43 -7.36 -11.38 -26.30
C PHE A 43 -7.93 -10.83 -27.61
N ASN A 44 -7.10 -10.47 -28.59
CA ASN A 44 -7.54 -9.85 -29.84
C ASN A 44 -8.45 -8.64 -29.58
N LEU A 45 -8.01 -7.77 -28.66
CA LEU A 45 -8.59 -6.45 -28.45
C LEU A 45 -7.93 -5.46 -29.41
N LYS A 46 -8.61 -4.36 -29.73
CA LYS A 46 -8.06 -3.25 -30.51
C LYS A 46 -8.30 -1.97 -29.75
N GLY A 47 -7.29 -1.11 -29.63
CA GLY A 47 -7.43 0.13 -28.90
C GLY A 47 -6.18 1.00 -28.87
N ASN A 48 -6.31 2.11 -28.16
CA ASN A 48 -5.24 3.05 -27.92
C ASN A 48 -4.76 2.95 -26.47
N ALA A 49 -3.47 3.22 -26.26
CA ALA A 49 -2.87 3.33 -24.94
C ALA A 49 -2.28 4.72 -24.80
N TYR A 50 -2.48 5.34 -23.63
CA TYR A 50 -2.00 6.68 -23.33
C TYR A 50 -1.36 6.67 -21.94
N LEU A 51 -0.19 7.30 -21.81
CA LEU A 51 0.47 7.51 -20.53
C LEU A 51 0.30 8.97 -20.12
N LEU A 52 -0.32 9.20 -18.95
CA LEU A 52 -0.43 10.53 -18.37
C LEU A 52 0.89 10.85 -17.65
N THR A 53 1.62 11.85 -18.14
CA THR A 53 2.94 12.23 -17.63
C THR A 53 2.92 13.47 -16.75
N GLU A 54 1.90 14.31 -16.87
CA GLU A 54 1.80 15.55 -16.14
C GLU A 54 1.12 15.36 -14.77
N VAL A 55 1.79 15.77 -13.69
CA VAL A 55 1.22 15.78 -12.34
C VAL A 55 0.71 17.18 -12.04
N LYS A 56 -0.61 17.36 -11.96
CA LYS A 56 -1.27 18.64 -11.61
C LYS A 56 -1.45 18.85 -10.10
N ARG A 57 -0.62 18.24 -9.25
CA ARG A 57 -0.79 18.33 -7.79
C ARG A 57 -0.34 19.73 -7.31
N GLN A 58 -1.16 20.37 -6.49
CA GLN A 58 -1.03 21.78 -6.06
C GLN A 58 -0.06 21.99 -4.88
N GLU A 59 1.12 21.35 -4.89
CA GLU A 59 2.15 21.61 -3.89
C GLU A 59 3.52 21.63 -4.56
N ASP A 60 4.00 22.84 -4.90
CA ASP A 60 5.38 23.05 -5.33
C ASP A 60 6.35 22.63 -4.20
N GLY A 61 7.27 21.71 -4.48
CA GLY A 61 8.48 21.51 -3.69
C GLY A 61 8.48 20.43 -2.59
N SER A 62 7.53 19.49 -2.54
CA SER A 62 7.65 18.36 -1.60
C SER A 62 8.60 17.26 -2.13
N TYR A 63 9.46 16.72 -1.26
CA TYR A 63 10.31 15.56 -1.59
C TYR A 63 9.50 14.36 -2.08
N ILE A 64 8.22 14.26 -1.71
CA ILE A 64 7.35 13.14 -2.11
C ILE A 64 7.18 13.12 -3.64
N LEU A 65 6.83 14.26 -4.25
CA LEU A 65 6.61 14.33 -5.69
C LEU A 65 7.91 14.21 -6.47
N GLU A 66 8.98 14.81 -5.95
CA GLU A 66 10.33 14.70 -6.52
C GLU A 66 10.81 13.24 -6.53
N ASN A 67 10.76 12.56 -5.37
CA ASN A 67 11.11 11.15 -5.26
C ASN A 67 10.24 10.27 -6.17
N ALA A 68 8.92 10.48 -6.20
CA ALA A 68 8.04 9.69 -7.08
C ALA A 68 8.43 9.86 -8.55
N THR A 69 8.74 11.08 -8.97
CA THR A 69 9.18 11.38 -10.35
C THR A 69 10.53 10.75 -10.65
N ASP A 70 11.49 10.88 -9.75
CA ASP A 70 12.85 10.38 -9.94
C ASP A 70 12.90 8.85 -9.92
N ILE A 71 12.11 8.20 -9.05
CA ILE A 71 11.93 6.74 -9.01
C ILE A 71 11.34 6.23 -10.33
N ARG A 72 10.31 6.89 -10.89
CA ARG A 72 9.74 6.49 -12.20
C ARG A 72 10.80 6.53 -13.30
N LYS A 73 11.57 7.61 -13.36
CA LYS A 73 12.67 7.73 -14.34
C LYS A 73 13.77 6.68 -14.11
N ALA A 74 14.06 6.32 -12.86
CA ALA A 74 15.02 5.26 -12.52
C ALA A 74 14.52 3.88 -12.98
N ILE A 75 13.24 3.58 -12.78
CA ILE A 75 12.58 2.37 -13.29
C ILE A 75 12.68 2.30 -14.81
N ASP A 76 12.37 3.40 -15.51
CA ASP A 76 12.46 3.47 -16.98
C ASP A 76 13.89 3.27 -17.51
N ARG A 77 14.91 3.62 -16.72
CA ARG A 77 16.33 3.36 -17.02
C ARG A 77 16.78 1.95 -16.62
N GLY A 78 15.93 1.14 -15.98
CA GLY A 78 16.29 -0.20 -15.50
C GLY A 78 17.19 -0.20 -14.26
N GLU A 79 17.18 0.87 -13.47
CA GLU A 79 17.96 0.94 -12.22
C GLU A 79 17.37 0.02 -11.15
N LYS A 80 18.24 -0.69 -10.41
CA LYS A 80 17.83 -1.58 -9.31
C LYS A 80 17.55 -0.85 -7.99
N SER A 81 18.04 0.38 -7.86
CA SER A 81 17.90 1.16 -6.64
C SER A 81 18.00 2.64 -6.96
N HIS A 82 17.23 3.45 -6.25
CA HIS A 82 17.27 4.90 -6.35
C HIS A 82 17.24 5.51 -4.93
N PRO A 83 18.10 6.49 -4.61
CA PRO A 83 18.07 7.15 -3.31
C PRO A 83 16.77 7.94 -3.11
N ILE A 84 16.24 7.93 -1.88
CA ILE A 84 15.04 8.69 -1.51
C ILE A 84 15.46 9.90 -0.67
N LYS A 85 15.03 11.09 -1.09
CA LYS A 85 15.21 12.34 -0.35
C LYS A 85 14.19 12.44 0.77
N GLY A 86 14.62 12.86 1.96
CA GLY A 86 13.72 13.06 3.09
C GLY A 86 14.46 13.16 4.41
N THR A 87 13.71 13.46 5.47
CA THR A 87 14.25 13.49 6.82
C THR A 87 14.64 12.09 7.26
N GLN A 88 15.92 11.90 7.59
CA GLN A 88 16.41 10.64 8.13
C GLN A 88 16.47 10.68 9.65
N ASN A 89 16.12 9.56 10.28
CA ASN A 89 16.37 9.35 11.70
C ASN A 89 17.73 8.66 11.87
N ARG A 90 18.43 8.95 12.98
CA ARG A 90 19.74 8.36 13.29
C ARG A 90 19.72 6.83 13.26
N ASN A 91 18.64 6.23 13.77
CA ASN A 91 18.43 4.79 13.78
C ASN A 91 16.93 4.49 13.99
N ILE A 92 16.57 3.20 13.93
CA ILE A 92 15.20 2.74 14.08
C ILE A 92 14.58 3.03 15.46
N TYR A 93 15.39 3.07 16.52
CA TYR A 93 14.90 3.39 17.87
C TYR A 93 14.51 4.86 17.98
N ALA A 94 15.33 5.77 17.44
CA ALA A 94 14.99 7.19 17.36
C ALA A 94 13.74 7.44 16.48
N ALA A 95 13.59 6.68 15.39
CA ALA A 95 12.37 6.71 14.58
C ALA A 95 11.15 6.24 15.38
N ALA A 96 11.28 5.17 16.18
CA ALA A 96 10.22 4.66 17.03
C ALA A 96 9.83 5.64 18.16
N ASP A 97 10.81 6.31 18.77
CA ASP A 97 10.57 7.36 19.77
C ASP A 97 9.77 8.51 19.17
N LYS A 98 10.20 9.01 18.00
CA LYS A 98 9.51 10.08 17.28
C LYS A 98 8.09 9.66 16.89
N TYR A 99 7.92 8.48 16.31
CA TYR A 99 6.62 7.94 15.91
C TYR A 99 5.68 7.81 17.11
N SER A 100 6.16 7.31 18.25
CA SER A 100 5.34 7.13 19.45
C SER A 100 4.94 8.45 20.10
N ALA A 101 5.82 9.44 20.12
CA ALA A 101 5.50 10.79 20.61
C ALA A 101 4.41 11.45 19.77
N ASN A 102 4.54 11.29 18.46
CA ASN A 102 3.58 11.72 17.46
C ASN A 102 2.21 11.05 17.62
N VAL A 103 2.17 9.72 17.80
CA VAL A 103 0.93 8.97 18.07
C VAL A 103 0.20 9.49 19.30
N LYS A 104 0.93 9.79 20.39
CA LYS A 104 0.35 10.37 21.61
C LYS A 104 -0.26 11.76 21.39
N LYS A 105 0.24 12.49 20.41
CA LYS A 105 -0.18 13.87 20.12
C LYS A 105 -1.33 13.93 19.11
N ASP A 106 -1.21 13.17 18.03
CA ASP A 106 -2.03 13.31 16.82
C ASP A 106 -2.86 12.05 16.51
N GLY A 107 -2.83 11.02 17.35
CA GLY A 107 -3.51 9.74 17.11
C GLY A 107 -2.74 8.78 16.20
N LEU A 108 -3.20 7.52 16.13
CA LEU A 108 -2.60 6.48 15.27
C LEU A 108 -3.02 6.63 13.81
N GLU A 109 -4.18 7.23 13.55
CA GLU A 109 -4.83 7.33 12.24
C GLU A 109 -4.09 8.23 11.25
N ASN A 110 -3.26 9.15 11.75
CA ASN A 110 -2.56 10.13 10.93
C ASN A 110 -1.16 9.69 10.49
N GLN A 111 -0.73 8.48 10.86
CA GLN A 111 0.65 8.02 10.64
C GLN A 111 0.71 6.55 10.26
N VAL A 112 1.60 6.23 9.32
CA VAL A 112 1.86 4.87 8.88
C VAL A 112 3.35 4.64 8.76
N ALA A 113 3.82 3.49 9.25
CA ALA A 113 5.18 3.01 9.03
C ALA A 113 5.16 1.87 8.02
N ILE A 114 5.99 1.97 6.98
CA ILE A 114 6.09 0.97 5.92
C ILE A 114 7.50 0.40 5.92
N GLY A 115 7.62 -0.90 6.19
CA GLY A 115 8.87 -1.64 6.11
C GLY A 115 8.89 -2.64 4.94
N VAL A 116 10.10 -2.97 4.50
CA VAL A 116 10.35 -3.85 3.33
C VAL A 116 9.96 -5.32 3.55
N SER A 117 9.73 -5.75 4.79
CA SER A 117 9.39 -7.14 5.10
C SER A 117 8.48 -7.26 6.33
N HIS A 118 7.75 -8.37 6.42
CA HIS A 118 6.96 -8.69 7.62
C HIS A 118 7.81 -8.70 8.90
N LYS A 119 9.07 -9.17 8.82
CA LYS A 119 9.99 -9.15 9.97
C LYS A 119 10.33 -7.73 10.42
N ALA A 120 10.59 -6.82 9.47
CA ALA A 120 10.85 -5.41 9.77
C ALA A 120 9.62 -4.72 10.36
N ASN A 121 8.44 -4.95 9.76
CA ASN A 121 7.17 -4.42 10.26
C ASN A 121 6.86 -4.93 11.67
N LYS A 122 7.03 -6.24 11.92
CA LYS A 122 6.86 -6.81 13.27
C LYS A 122 7.80 -6.16 14.29
N PHE A 123 9.08 -6.04 13.95
CA PHE A 123 10.07 -5.42 14.84
C PHE A 123 9.70 -3.98 15.17
N PHE A 124 9.30 -3.18 14.16
CA PHE A 124 8.87 -1.80 14.40
C PHE A 124 7.58 -1.73 15.22
N ASN A 125 6.58 -2.56 14.91
CA ASN A 125 5.34 -2.65 15.70
C ASN A 125 5.63 -3.01 17.16
N ASP A 126 6.53 -3.95 17.43
CA ASP A 126 6.94 -4.32 18.79
C ASP A 126 7.56 -3.12 19.53
N LEU A 127 8.43 -2.35 18.88
CA LEU A 127 9.06 -1.14 19.43
C LEU A 127 8.03 -0.04 19.76
N ILE A 128 7.06 0.18 18.88
CA ILE A 128 5.99 1.18 19.10
C ILE A 128 5.07 0.73 20.23
N ARG A 129 4.60 -0.53 20.20
CA ARG A 129 3.72 -1.07 21.24
C ARG A 129 4.39 -1.07 22.61
N GLU A 130 5.71 -1.30 22.70
CA GLU A 130 6.46 -1.18 23.96
C GLU A 130 6.46 0.25 24.51
N ARG A 131 6.56 1.27 23.66
CA ARG A 131 6.56 2.69 24.06
C ARG A 131 5.19 3.22 24.45
N ILE A 132 4.13 2.58 23.94
CA ILE A 132 2.74 2.93 24.22
C ILE A 132 2.24 2.19 25.47
N PHE A 133 2.40 0.86 25.52
CA PHE A 133 1.81 -0.01 26.55
C PHE A 133 2.82 -0.48 27.63
N GLY A 134 4.12 -0.29 27.39
CA GLY A 134 5.19 -0.75 28.28
C GLY A 134 5.71 -2.16 27.95
N ASN A 135 6.72 -2.59 28.71
CA ASN A 135 7.45 -3.86 28.47
C ASN A 135 6.61 -5.11 28.75
N ALA A 136 5.58 -4.99 29.59
CA ALA A 136 4.68 -6.08 29.95
C ALA A 136 3.44 -6.17 29.05
N LYS A 137 3.49 -5.56 27.84
CA LYS A 137 2.38 -5.60 26.88
C LYS A 137 1.95 -7.03 26.56
N LYS A 138 0.64 -7.22 26.44
CA LYS A 138 0.04 -8.49 26.03
C LYS A 138 0.11 -8.67 24.52
N ILE A 139 -0.26 -9.86 24.04
CA ILE A 139 -0.35 -10.12 22.59
C ILE A 139 -1.26 -9.10 21.90
N LEU A 140 -2.33 -8.71 22.59
CA LEU A 140 -3.35 -7.76 22.18
C LEU A 140 -3.65 -6.81 23.35
N GLU A 141 -3.75 -5.53 23.04
CA GLU A 141 -4.10 -4.45 23.97
C GLU A 141 -5.28 -3.66 23.40
N GLN A 142 -6.16 -3.19 24.28
CA GLN A 142 -7.23 -2.27 23.88
C GLN A 142 -6.61 -1.03 23.22
N GLY A 143 -7.16 -0.63 22.07
CA GLY A 143 -6.64 0.44 21.23
C GLY A 143 -5.58 0.00 20.21
N ASP A 144 -5.22 -1.30 20.13
CA ASP A 144 -4.40 -1.80 19.04
C ASP A 144 -5.10 -1.58 17.69
N LEU A 145 -4.36 -1.04 16.72
CA LEU A 145 -4.76 -1.00 15.31
C LEU A 145 -4.37 -2.30 14.64
N LEU A 146 -5.36 -3.05 14.17
CA LEU A 146 -5.20 -4.34 13.49
C LEU A 146 -5.55 -4.20 12.01
N MET A 147 -4.98 -5.09 11.19
CA MET A 147 -5.30 -5.20 9.77
C MET A 147 -5.93 -6.56 9.49
N ILE A 148 -7.05 -6.55 8.79
CA ILE A 148 -7.73 -7.75 8.33
C ILE A 148 -6.92 -8.37 7.19
N THR A 149 -6.58 -9.65 7.31
CA THR A 149 -5.72 -10.36 6.33
C THR A 149 -6.52 -11.24 5.36
N GLN A 150 -7.80 -11.46 5.65
CA GLN A 150 -8.71 -12.29 4.85
C GLN A 150 -10.12 -11.73 4.94
N ASN A 151 -10.88 -11.80 3.85
CA ASN A 151 -12.27 -11.37 3.84
C ASN A 151 -13.05 -12.14 4.91
N TRP A 152 -13.83 -11.42 5.71
CA TRP A 152 -14.61 -11.96 6.80
C TRP A 152 -16.05 -11.46 6.70
N TYR A 153 -17.01 -12.37 6.90
CA TYR A 153 -18.43 -12.05 6.87
C TYR A 153 -19.19 -12.80 7.95
N ARG A 154 -19.95 -12.07 8.76
CA ARG A 154 -20.85 -12.65 9.77
C ARG A 154 -21.95 -11.66 10.13
N ASN A 155 -23.18 -12.15 10.27
CA ASN A 155 -24.33 -11.37 10.75
C ASN A 155 -24.53 -10.04 10.00
N GLY A 156 -24.29 -10.02 8.68
CA GLY A 156 -24.43 -8.81 7.86
C GLY A 156 -23.25 -7.83 7.95
N ILE A 157 -22.24 -8.10 8.77
CA ILE A 157 -21.00 -7.33 8.81
C ILE A 157 -20.00 -7.97 7.84
N GLN A 158 -19.37 -7.14 7.03
CA GLN A 158 -18.35 -7.55 6.07
C GLN A 158 -17.07 -6.75 6.29
N LEU A 159 -15.96 -7.46 6.41
CA LEU A 159 -14.61 -6.89 6.47
C LEU A 159 -13.81 -7.47 5.30
N TYR A 160 -13.01 -6.65 4.66
CA TYR A 160 -12.18 -7.02 3.53
C TYR A 160 -10.71 -7.09 3.93
N ASN A 161 -9.95 -7.91 3.21
CA ASN A 161 -8.50 -7.91 3.33
C ASN A 161 -7.95 -6.49 3.09
N GLY A 162 -7.15 -5.99 4.04
CA GLY A 162 -6.60 -4.64 4.04
C GLY A 162 -7.39 -3.64 4.90
N ASP A 163 -8.59 -3.99 5.37
CA ASP A 163 -9.33 -3.14 6.30
C ASP A 163 -8.56 -2.98 7.61
N HIS A 164 -8.52 -1.76 8.13
CA HIS A 164 -7.96 -1.45 9.44
C HIS A 164 -9.09 -1.40 10.47
N VAL A 165 -8.87 -1.99 11.64
CA VAL A 165 -9.84 -2.03 12.74
C VAL A 165 -9.15 -1.72 14.06
N GLU A 166 -9.85 -1.08 14.98
CA GLU A 166 -9.37 -0.84 16.34
C GLU A 166 -9.88 -1.92 17.29
N LEU A 167 -9.00 -2.41 18.16
CA LEU A 167 -9.35 -3.39 19.17
C LEU A 167 -10.03 -2.74 20.37
N LEU A 168 -11.34 -2.96 20.54
CA LEU A 168 -12.11 -2.35 21.63
C LEU A 168 -11.98 -3.11 22.97
N SER A 169 -11.89 -4.43 22.92
CA SER A 169 -11.81 -5.27 24.13
C SER A 169 -11.30 -6.66 23.81
N VAL A 170 -10.68 -7.33 24.78
CA VAL A 170 -10.23 -8.72 24.69
C VAL A 170 -10.73 -9.49 25.89
N ASP A 171 -11.40 -10.61 25.65
CA ASP A 171 -11.69 -11.62 26.67
C ASP A 171 -10.69 -12.77 26.53
N TRP A 172 -9.93 -13.02 27.59
CA TRP A 172 -8.89 -14.06 27.64
C TRP A 172 -9.39 -15.38 28.25
N ASN A 173 -10.65 -15.44 28.69
CA ASN A 173 -11.22 -16.58 29.41
C ASN A 173 -12.13 -17.47 28.55
N LEU A 174 -12.18 -17.24 27.23
CA LEU A 174 -12.92 -18.05 26.27
C LEU A 174 -12.15 -19.29 25.82
#